data_AF-A0A2P4Y640-F1
#
_entry.id   AF-A0A2P4Y640-F1
#
_cell.length_a   1.000
_cell.length_b   1.000
_cell.length_c   1.000
_cell.angle_alpha   90.00
_cell.angle_beta   90.00
_cell.angle_gamma   90.00
#
_symmetry.space_group_name_H-M   'P 1'
#
loop_
_entity.id
_entity.type
_entity.pdbx_description
1 polymer ?
#
loop_
_entity_poly.entity_id
_entity_poly.type
_entity_poly.pdbx_seq_one_letter_code
_entity_poly.pdbx_strand_id
1 'polypeptide(L)'
;MRLVHLLPEPTISRQDCNMLQKLAGTLAGHNIAQYNTLVVTKDGRADPQRWREVRRRGNVRIYNERLSSTVECPATPQLLLLGTIEGKLDDIMYGAVATTDEAMKIQSACTKDSVRDCKVLYEIVRPSFEDPFRTVAVKWRLYEGRDYVSLDATGIIGVRGREQVGYSISHSVALSNIPSFEMTHDIERGNMSVCALYRQKTPATVECYVRGFFDFKTKNEVLKNMSLQTIATQWSAYARKSTCALAKKLSWKLSVI
;
A
#
# COMPACT_ATOMS: atom_id res chain seq x y z
N MET A 1 -15.83 -7.28 14.15
CA MET A 1 -16.83 -7.56 13.10
C MET A 1 -16.11 -8.21 11.93
N ARG A 2 -16.64 -9.33 11.40
CA ARG A 2 -16.10 -10.00 10.19
C ARG A 2 -17.17 -9.95 9.10
N LEU A 3 -16.84 -9.42 7.93
CA LEU A 3 -17.77 -9.26 6.80
C LEU A 3 -17.31 -10.03 5.55
N VAL A 4 -16.15 -10.67 5.60
CA VAL A 4 -15.60 -11.48 4.51
C VAL A 4 -16.57 -12.56 3.96
N HIS A 5 -17.45 -13.07 4.83
CA HIS A 5 -18.46 -14.09 4.49
C HIS A 5 -19.62 -13.54 3.63
N LEU A 6 -19.79 -12.21 3.58
CA LEU A 6 -20.80 -11.54 2.76
C LEU A 6 -20.28 -11.17 1.36
N LEU A 7 -18.99 -11.37 1.11
CA LEU A 7 -18.37 -11.04 -0.17
C LEU A 7 -18.52 -12.18 -1.17
N PRO A 8 -19.13 -11.94 -2.34
CA PRO A 8 -19.21 -12.96 -3.38
C PRO A 8 -17.83 -13.25 -3.98
N GLU A 9 -17.74 -14.35 -4.71
CA GLU A 9 -16.60 -14.60 -5.59
C GLU A 9 -16.79 -13.83 -6.89
N PRO A 10 -15.96 -12.81 -7.17
CA PRO A 10 -16.14 -12.04 -8.38
C PRO A 10 -15.69 -12.82 -9.61
N THR A 11 -16.50 -12.77 -10.67
CA THR A 11 -16.06 -13.16 -12.01
C THR A 11 -15.46 -11.93 -12.71
N ILE A 12 -14.18 -12.01 -13.08
CA ILE A 12 -13.49 -10.97 -13.84
C ILE A 12 -13.17 -11.52 -15.23
N SER A 13 -13.52 -10.78 -16.28
CA SER A 13 -13.27 -11.24 -17.65
C SER A 13 -11.77 -11.30 -17.95
N ARG A 14 -11.37 -12.09 -18.94
CA ARG A 14 -9.97 -12.12 -19.41
C ARG A 14 -9.50 -10.76 -19.91
N GLN A 15 -10.40 -10.00 -20.53
CA GLN A 15 -10.11 -8.65 -21.00
C GLN A 15 -9.82 -7.71 -19.82
N ASP A 16 -10.65 -7.73 -18.78
CA ASP A 16 -10.45 -6.93 -17.58
C ASP A 16 -9.17 -7.33 -16.83
N CYS A 17 -8.87 -8.63 -16.75
CA CYS A 17 -7.60 -9.11 -16.20
C CYS A 17 -6.39 -8.47 -16.92
N ASN A 18 -6.42 -8.44 -18.26
CA ASN A 18 -5.36 -7.80 -19.04
C ASN A 18 -5.30 -6.28 -18.81
N MET A 19 -6.45 -5.60 -18.67
CA MET A 19 -6.49 -4.17 -18.36
C MET A 19 -5.93 -3.87 -16.97
N LEU A 20 -6.31 -4.66 -15.96
CA LEU A 20 -5.82 -4.52 -14.58
C LEU A 20 -4.32 -4.78 -14.48
N GLN A 21 -3.79 -5.79 -15.18
CA GLN A 21 -2.34 -6.01 -15.24
C GLN A 21 -1.60 -4.81 -15.88
N LYS A 22 -2.13 -4.27 -16.99
CA LYS A 22 -1.56 -3.08 -17.63
C LYS A 22 -1.62 -1.85 -16.71
N LEU A 23 -2.74 -1.66 -16.01
CA LEU A 23 -2.91 -0.59 -15.03
C LEU A 23 -1.85 -0.67 -13.92
N ALA A 24 -1.61 -1.86 -13.36
CA ALA A 24 -0.56 -2.05 -12.37
C ALA A 24 0.83 -1.63 -12.89
N GLY A 25 1.18 -2.00 -14.13
CA GLY A 25 2.42 -1.60 -14.77
C GLY A 25 2.55 -0.09 -14.98
N THR A 26 1.48 0.55 -15.46
CA THR A 26 1.42 2.01 -15.64
C THR A 26 1.56 2.74 -14.30
N LEU A 27 0.87 2.27 -13.25
CA LEU A 27 0.96 2.84 -11.91
C LEU A 27 2.38 2.71 -11.33
N ALA A 28 3.05 1.56 -11.52
CA ALA A 28 4.43 1.39 -11.10
C ALA A 28 5.35 2.39 -11.80
N GLY A 29 5.31 2.43 -13.14
CA GLY A 29 6.14 3.35 -13.93
C GLY A 29 5.90 4.82 -13.58
N HIS A 30 4.65 5.22 -13.39
CA HIS A 30 4.30 6.58 -12.99
C HIS A 30 4.86 6.95 -11.61
N ASN A 31 4.71 6.09 -10.61
CA ASN A 31 5.22 6.36 -9.27
C ASN A 31 6.75 6.39 -9.22
N ILE A 32 7.43 5.56 -10.02
CA ILE A 32 8.89 5.59 -10.14
C ILE A 32 9.36 6.90 -10.78
N ALA A 33 8.68 7.36 -11.85
CA ALA A 33 8.97 8.65 -12.45
C ALA A 33 8.77 9.80 -11.45
N GLN A 34 7.67 9.78 -10.68
CA GLN A 34 7.43 10.75 -9.62
C GLN A 34 8.52 10.74 -8.54
N TYR A 35 8.91 9.56 -8.05
CA TYR A 35 9.99 9.42 -7.08
C TYR A 35 11.33 9.96 -7.61
N ASN A 36 11.67 9.70 -8.88
CA ASN A 36 12.92 10.21 -9.48
C ASN A 36 12.96 11.75 -9.59
N THR A 37 11.80 12.40 -9.62
CA THR A 37 11.68 13.88 -9.63
C THR A 37 11.50 14.48 -8.24
N LEU A 38 11.43 13.65 -7.19
CA LEU A 38 11.19 14.13 -5.83
C LEU A 38 12.39 14.93 -5.32
N VAL A 39 12.15 16.22 -5.06
CA VAL A 39 13.13 17.06 -4.39
C VAL A 39 13.05 16.81 -2.88
N VAL A 40 14.19 16.41 -2.31
CA VAL A 40 14.38 16.25 -0.86
C VAL A 40 15.47 17.20 -0.38
N THR A 41 15.42 17.58 0.89
CA THR A 41 16.47 18.37 1.53
C THR A 41 17.77 17.57 1.61
N LYS A 42 18.89 18.25 1.91
CA LYS A 42 20.22 17.60 2.06
C LYS A 42 20.22 16.47 3.11
N ASP A 43 19.38 16.58 4.13
CA ASP A 43 19.20 15.57 5.19
C ASP A 43 18.10 14.54 4.87
N GLY A 44 17.60 14.50 3.63
CA GLY A 44 16.65 13.49 3.15
C GLY A 44 15.22 13.68 3.63
N ARG A 45 14.82 14.90 4.00
CA ARG A 45 13.44 15.24 4.36
C ARG A 45 12.69 15.79 3.15
N ALA A 46 11.36 15.69 3.21
CA ALA A 46 10.51 16.35 2.24
C ALA A 46 10.59 17.88 2.38
N ASP A 47 10.38 18.61 1.28
CA ASP A 47 10.35 20.08 1.28
C ASP A 47 9.35 20.62 2.32
N PRO A 48 9.80 21.39 3.34
CA PRO A 48 8.94 21.86 4.42
C PRO A 48 7.89 22.89 3.97
N GLN A 49 8.07 23.54 2.81
CA GLN A 49 7.07 24.46 2.24
C GLN A 49 5.85 23.71 1.75
N ARG A 50 6.05 22.48 1.25
CA ARG A 50 4.98 21.62 0.73
C ARG A 50 4.53 20.55 1.71
N TRP A 51 5.41 20.05 2.57
CA TRP A 51 5.17 18.89 3.41
C TRP A 51 5.24 19.24 4.88
N ARG A 52 4.22 18.82 5.64
CA ARG A 52 4.22 18.88 7.10
C ARG A 52 4.36 17.47 7.65
N GLU A 53 5.41 17.20 8.41
CA GLU A 53 5.55 15.95 9.15
C GLU A 53 4.41 15.81 10.16
N VAL A 54 3.70 14.70 10.12
CA VAL A 54 2.57 14.43 11.03
C VAL A 54 2.85 13.23 11.94
N ARG A 55 3.76 12.35 11.53
CA ARG A 55 4.10 11.15 12.29
C ARG A 55 5.50 10.66 11.94
N ARG A 56 6.15 10.02 12.91
CA ARG A 56 7.43 9.36 12.74
C ARG A 56 7.44 8.03 13.46
N ARG A 57 8.08 7.04 12.84
CA ARG A 57 8.34 5.74 13.44
C ARG A 57 9.70 5.22 13.02
N GLY A 58 10.61 5.12 13.98
CA GLY A 58 12.00 4.78 13.69
C GLY A 58 12.59 5.76 12.66
N ASN A 59 13.08 5.22 11.55
CA ASN A 59 13.70 5.97 10.46
C ASN A 59 12.73 6.37 9.35
N VAL A 60 11.42 6.13 9.55
CA VAL A 60 10.37 6.48 8.60
C VAL A 60 9.56 7.69 9.10
N ARG A 61 9.36 8.67 8.23
CA ARG A 61 8.59 9.89 8.47
C ARG A 61 7.43 9.97 7.51
N ILE A 62 6.28 10.41 8.01
CA ILE A 62 5.02 10.51 7.28
C ILE A 62 4.60 11.97 7.29
N TYR A 63 4.25 12.46 6.11
CA TYR A 63 3.94 13.85 5.84
C TYR A 63 2.56 13.97 5.22
N ASN A 64 1.84 15.01 5.61
CA ASN A 64 0.69 15.52 4.86
C ASN A 64 1.16 16.66 3.96
N GLU A 65 0.51 16.81 2.82
CA GLU A 65 0.70 18.02 2.02
C GLU A 65 0.07 19.23 2.73
N ARG A 66 0.76 20.36 2.69
CA ARG A 66 0.21 21.66 3.04
C ARG A 66 -0.66 22.12 1.87
N LEU A 67 -1.93 22.39 2.12
CA LEU A 67 -2.80 23.03 1.13
C LEU A 67 -2.18 24.39 0.77
N SER A 68 -1.78 24.56 -0.50
CA SER A 68 -1.36 25.87 -0.99
C SER A 68 -2.59 26.75 -1.10
N SER A 69 -2.57 27.94 -0.51
CA SER A 69 -3.66 28.93 -0.58
C SER A 69 -3.88 29.51 -1.98
N THR A 70 -3.05 29.13 -2.96
CA THR A 70 -2.99 29.74 -4.30
C THR A 70 -3.63 28.92 -5.42
N VAL A 71 -4.16 27.72 -5.15
CA VAL A 71 -4.74 26.86 -6.21
C VAL A 71 -6.22 26.60 -5.91
N GLU A 72 -7.10 27.14 -6.76
CA GLU A 72 -8.58 26.96 -6.72
C GLU A 72 -9.06 25.53 -7.06
N CYS A 73 -8.17 24.53 -7.05
CA CYS A 73 -8.55 23.13 -7.24
C CYS A 73 -8.61 22.43 -5.87
N PRO A 74 -9.70 21.71 -5.55
CA PRO A 74 -9.71 20.84 -4.37
C PRO A 74 -8.61 19.78 -4.55
N ALA A 75 -7.47 19.99 -3.90
CA ALA A 75 -6.35 19.06 -3.97
C ALA A 75 -6.77 17.73 -3.34
N THR A 76 -6.66 16.63 -4.09
CA THR A 76 -6.92 15.28 -3.56
C THR A 76 -6.03 15.04 -2.34
N PRO A 77 -6.62 14.76 -1.17
CA PRO A 77 -5.88 14.47 0.05
C PRO A 77 -4.75 13.47 -0.17
N GLN A 78 -3.54 13.82 0.26
CA GLN A 78 -2.37 12.98 0.01
C GLN A 78 -1.37 12.90 1.16
N LEU A 79 -0.71 11.75 1.20
CA LEU A 79 0.35 11.41 2.15
C LEU A 79 1.64 11.07 1.41
N LEU A 80 2.76 11.46 2.02
CA LEU A 80 4.10 11.08 1.61
C LEU A 80 4.79 10.40 2.78
N LEU A 81 5.53 9.33 2.51
CA LEU A 81 6.39 8.67 3.47
C LEU A 81 7.80 8.60 2.89
N LEU A 82 8.77 9.03 3.69
CA LEU A 82 10.19 8.91 3.37
C LEU A 82 10.94 8.28 4.55
N GLY A 83 11.89 7.41 4.26
CA GLY A 83 12.76 6.87 5.28
C GLY A 83 13.53 5.63 4.87
N THR A 84 14.03 4.91 5.86
CA THR A 84 14.73 3.65 5.68
C THR A 84 14.16 2.55 6.57
N ILE A 85 14.29 1.31 6.12
CA ILE A 85 13.93 0.09 6.83
C ILE A 85 15.18 -0.79 6.89
N GLU A 86 15.44 -1.41 8.03
CA GLU A 86 16.55 -2.36 8.19
C GLU A 86 16.24 -3.68 7.48
N GLY A 87 17.24 -4.23 6.77
CA GLY A 87 17.16 -5.50 6.06
C GLY A 87 17.59 -5.41 4.59
N LYS A 88 17.29 -6.47 3.84
CA LYS A 88 17.52 -6.55 2.39
C LYS A 88 16.21 -6.33 1.63
N LEU A 89 16.32 -5.87 0.38
CA LEU A 89 15.16 -5.65 -0.50
C LEU A 89 14.26 -6.89 -0.56
N ASP A 90 14.85 -8.07 -0.76
CA ASP A 90 14.12 -9.34 -0.82
C ASP A 90 13.34 -9.64 0.47
N ASP A 91 13.88 -9.30 1.64
CA ASP A 91 13.18 -9.47 2.91
C ASP A 91 11.98 -8.53 2.99
N ILE A 92 12.15 -7.26 2.60
CA ILE A 92 11.06 -6.29 2.58
C ILE A 92 9.95 -6.75 1.61
N MET A 93 10.32 -7.23 0.43
CA MET A 93 9.39 -7.74 -0.57
C MET A 93 8.68 -9.01 -0.10
N TYR A 94 9.39 -9.94 0.56
CA TYR A 94 8.77 -11.11 1.19
C TYR A 94 7.78 -10.72 2.31
N GLY A 95 8.09 -9.68 3.07
CA GLY A 95 7.16 -9.08 4.03
C GLY A 95 5.93 -8.45 3.35
N ALA A 96 6.10 -7.88 2.16
CA ALA A 96 5.04 -7.20 1.40
C ALA A 96 4.08 -8.14 0.67
N VAL A 97 4.56 -9.27 0.15
CA VAL A 97 3.73 -10.24 -0.58
C VAL A 97 2.76 -10.96 0.36
N ALA A 98 1.49 -11.02 -0.04
CA ALA A 98 0.45 -11.81 0.61
C ALA A 98 -0.59 -12.22 -0.44
N THR A 99 -0.62 -13.50 -0.80
CA THR A 99 -1.42 -14.06 -1.91
C THR A 99 -2.68 -14.79 -1.48
N THR A 100 -2.83 -15.10 -0.18
CA THR A 100 -4.01 -15.76 0.40
C THR A 100 -4.59 -14.94 1.54
N ASP A 101 -5.82 -15.23 1.92
CA ASP A 101 -6.51 -14.62 3.07
C ASP A 101 -5.71 -14.81 4.37
N GLU A 102 -5.18 -16.02 4.58
CA GLU A 102 -4.35 -16.37 5.73
C GLU A 102 -3.05 -15.55 5.72
N ALA A 103 -2.41 -15.43 4.55
CA ALA A 103 -1.19 -14.63 4.41
C ALA A 103 -1.44 -13.14 4.66
N MET A 104 -2.61 -12.61 4.25
CA MET A 104 -3.02 -11.23 4.56
C MET A 104 -3.24 -11.03 6.06
N LYS A 105 -3.91 -11.97 6.74
CA LYS A 105 -4.12 -11.94 8.20
C LYS A 105 -2.80 -11.98 8.96
N ILE A 106 -1.88 -12.87 8.58
CA ILE A 106 -0.52 -12.96 9.15
C ILE A 106 0.23 -11.64 8.93
N GLN A 107 0.17 -11.10 7.70
CA GLN A 107 0.79 -9.82 7.37
C GLN A 107 0.27 -8.71 8.30
N SER A 108 -1.05 -8.57 8.40
CA SER A 108 -1.67 -7.53 9.24
C SER A 108 -1.30 -7.67 10.72
N ALA A 109 -1.29 -8.89 11.26
CA ALA A 109 -0.87 -9.16 12.64
C ALA A 109 0.58 -8.73 12.91
N CYS A 110 1.47 -8.96 11.94
CA CYS A 110 2.89 -8.60 12.05
C CYS A 110 3.14 -7.10 11.88
N THR A 111 2.49 -6.46 10.91
CA THR A 111 2.69 -5.04 10.58
C THR A 111 1.92 -4.12 11.51
N LYS A 112 0.84 -4.61 12.12
CA LYS A 112 -0.15 -3.86 12.90
C LYS A 112 -0.69 -2.68 12.08
N ASP A 113 -1.17 -2.98 10.87
CA ASP A 113 -1.71 -2.02 9.91
C ASP A 113 -3.19 -1.65 10.16
N SER A 114 -3.79 -2.17 11.22
CA SER A 114 -5.18 -1.95 11.63
C SER A 114 -6.23 -2.53 10.69
N VAL A 115 -5.87 -3.43 9.77
CA VAL A 115 -6.86 -4.22 9.01
C VAL A 115 -7.64 -5.10 9.99
N ARG A 116 -8.98 -5.00 9.93
CA ARG A 116 -9.92 -5.76 10.76
C ARG A 116 -10.37 -7.06 10.09
N ASP A 117 -10.54 -7.03 8.78
CA ASP A 117 -10.92 -8.16 7.97
C ASP A 117 -10.40 -7.99 6.53
N CYS A 118 -10.18 -9.08 5.82
CA CYS A 118 -9.63 -9.02 4.46
C CYS A 118 -9.94 -10.28 3.64
N LYS A 119 -9.95 -10.11 2.31
CA LYS A 119 -10.16 -11.19 1.33
C LYS A 119 -9.33 -10.94 0.09
N VAL A 120 -8.69 -11.97 -0.45
CA VAL A 120 -8.25 -12.01 -1.85
C VAL A 120 -9.48 -12.34 -2.69
N LEU A 121 -9.96 -11.34 -3.42
CA LEU A 121 -11.18 -11.46 -4.21
C LEU A 121 -10.94 -12.19 -5.52
N TYR A 122 -9.84 -11.88 -6.20
CA TYR A 122 -9.49 -12.51 -7.47
C TYR A 122 -7.99 -12.41 -7.71
N GLU A 123 -7.37 -13.52 -8.11
CA GLU A 123 -5.94 -13.55 -8.40
C GLU A 123 -5.70 -13.49 -9.91
N ILE A 124 -4.99 -12.46 -10.35
CA ILE A 124 -4.75 -12.18 -11.77
C ILE A 124 -3.38 -12.68 -12.21
N VAL A 125 -2.37 -12.55 -11.33
CA VAL A 125 -1.01 -13.03 -11.52
C VAL A 125 -0.53 -13.64 -10.21
N ARG A 126 -0.14 -14.92 -10.28
CA ARG A 126 0.53 -15.67 -9.21
C ARG A 126 2.04 -15.44 -9.24
N PRO A 127 2.71 -15.41 -8.07
CA PRO A 127 4.15 -15.50 -8.02
C PRO A 127 4.63 -16.85 -8.59
N SER A 128 5.79 -16.84 -9.24
CA SER A 128 6.46 -18.04 -9.76
C SER A 128 7.80 -18.26 -9.06
N PHE A 129 8.50 -19.34 -9.39
CA PHE A 129 9.85 -19.57 -8.86
C PHE A 129 10.85 -18.53 -9.37
N GLU A 130 10.72 -18.12 -10.63
CA GLU A 130 11.57 -17.13 -11.30
C GLU A 130 11.26 -15.71 -10.85
N ASP A 131 9.99 -15.42 -10.56
CA ASP A 131 9.55 -14.12 -10.07
C ASP A 131 8.66 -14.26 -8.80
N PRO A 132 9.29 -14.51 -7.64
CA PRO A 132 8.57 -14.85 -6.40
C PRO A 132 7.85 -13.67 -5.77
N PHE A 133 8.13 -12.44 -6.22
CA PHE A 133 7.52 -11.23 -5.69
C PHE A 133 6.47 -10.64 -6.62
N ARG A 134 6.32 -11.15 -7.85
CA ARG A 134 5.35 -10.65 -8.81
C ARG A 134 3.96 -11.20 -8.53
N THR A 135 3.10 -10.30 -8.07
CA THR A 135 1.69 -10.61 -7.83
C THR A 135 0.81 -9.50 -8.39
N VAL A 136 -0.36 -9.88 -8.88
CA VAL A 136 -1.44 -8.94 -9.24
C VAL A 136 -2.75 -9.59 -8.81
N ALA A 137 -3.51 -8.94 -7.94
CA ALA A 137 -4.76 -9.48 -7.43
C ALA A 137 -5.72 -8.36 -7.07
N VAL A 138 -7.02 -8.62 -7.12
CA VAL A 138 -8.01 -7.77 -6.48
C VAL A 138 -8.18 -8.23 -5.05
N LYS A 139 -8.12 -7.28 -4.10
CA LYS A 139 -8.26 -7.55 -2.68
C LYS A 139 -9.28 -6.62 -2.04
N TRP A 140 -9.93 -7.11 -1.01
CA TRP A 140 -10.79 -6.34 -0.14
C TRP A 140 -10.16 -6.23 1.24
N ARG A 141 -10.21 -5.04 1.84
CA ARG A 141 -9.74 -4.78 3.20
C ARG A 141 -10.73 -3.91 3.95
N LEU A 142 -11.04 -4.31 5.18
CA LEU A 142 -11.85 -3.56 6.13
C LEU A 142 -10.98 -2.94 7.21
N TYR A 143 -11.21 -1.66 7.45
CA TYR A 143 -10.70 -0.88 8.58
C TYR A 143 -11.86 -0.42 9.45
N GLU A 144 -11.57 0.36 10.49
CA GLU A 144 -12.60 1.01 11.31
C GLU A 144 -13.42 1.99 10.43
N GLY A 145 -14.72 1.70 10.24
CA GLY A 145 -15.67 2.56 9.51
C GLY A 145 -15.45 2.67 7.99
N ARG A 146 -14.48 1.95 7.40
CA ARG A 146 -14.17 2.06 5.97
C ARG A 146 -13.64 0.77 5.37
N ASP A 147 -14.08 0.43 4.17
CA ASP A 147 -13.51 -0.66 3.37
C ASP A 147 -12.92 -0.16 2.03
N TYR A 148 -12.05 -0.98 1.44
CA TYR A 148 -11.46 -0.73 0.13
C TYR A 148 -11.49 -2.01 -0.70
N VAL A 149 -11.86 -1.87 -1.97
CA VAL A 149 -11.65 -2.88 -3.02
C VAL A 149 -10.56 -2.35 -3.94
N SER A 150 -9.41 -3.00 -3.96
CA SER A 150 -8.24 -2.51 -4.67
C SER A 150 -7.57 -3.57 -5.54
N LEU A 151 -7.06 -3.11 -6.68
CA LEU A 151 -6.00 -3.77 -7.40
C LEU A 151 -4.71 -3.65 -6.59
N ASP A 152 -4.20 -4.79 -6.16
CA ASP A 152 -2.95 -4.92 -5.46
C ASP A 152 -1.91 -5.56 -6.37
N ALA A 153 -0.74 -4.92 -6.48
CA ALA A 153 0.36 -5.44 -7.27
C ALA A 153 1.69 -5.30 -6.54
N THR A 154 2.53 -6.33 -6.65
CA THR A 154 3.90 -6.31 -6.13
C THR A 154 4.86 -6.82 -7.19
N GLY A 155 6.13 -6.45 -7.07
CA GLY A 155 7.19 -7.00 -7.90
C GLY A 155 8.51 -6.26 -7.69
N ILE A 156 9.54 -6.71 -8.40
CA ILE A 156 10.82 -6.01 -8.50
C ILE A 156 11.05 -5.66 -9.96
N ILE A 157 11.43 -4.42 -10.23
CA ILE A 157 11.83 -4.01 -11.58
C ILE A 157 13.31 -3.62 -11.60
N GLY A 158 13.96 -3.89 -12.73
CA GLY A 158 15.29 -3.37 -13.01
C GLY A 158 15.22 -1.93 -13.51
N VAL A 159 16.05 -1.06 -12.95
CA VAL A 159 16.29 0.32 -13.40
C VAL A 159 17.67 0.40 -14.06
N ARG A 160 17.92 1.44 -14.85
CA ARG A 160 19.22 1.67 -15.50
C ARG A 160 20.37 1.57 -14.47
N GLY A 161 21.43 0.84 -14.82
CA GLY A 161 22.62 0.70 -13.95
C GLY A 161 22.61 -0.49 -12.99
N ARG A 162 21.83 -1.55 -13.28
CA ARG A 162 21.66 -2.77 -12.45
C ARG A 162 20.97 -2.55 -11.10
N GLU A 163 20.39 -1.38 -10.89
CA GLU A 163 19.63 -1.11 -9.69
C GLU A 163 18.27 -1.82 -9.74
N GLN A 164 17.84 -2.37 -8.61
CA GLN A 164 16.54 -3.00 -8.47
C GLN A 164 15.64 -2.16 -7.56
N VAL A 165 14.39 -1.97 -7.99
CA VAL A 165 13.36 -1.27 -7.23
C VAL A 165 12.20 -2.22 -7.01
N GLY A 166 11.94 -2.56 -5.76
CA GLY A 166 10.73 -3.26 -5.34
C GLY A 166 9.55 -2.29 -5.29
N TYR A 167 8.36 -2.75 -5.65
CA TYR A 167 7.15 -1.94 -5.56
C TYR A 167 5.99 -2.71 -4.92
N SER A 168 5.10 -1.99 -4.25
CA SER A 168 3.83 -2.49 -3.74
C SER A 168 2.75 -1.43 -3.97
N ILE A 169 1.77 -1.76 -4.79
CA ILE A 169 0.68 -0.86 -5.19
C ILE A 169 -0.62 -1.38 -4.60
N SER A 170 -1.47 -0.46 -4.18
CA SER A 170 -2.87 -0.70 -3.83
C SER A 170 -3.69 0.45 -4.40
N HIS A 171 -4.48 0.17 -5.44
CA HIS A 171 -5.26 1.17 -6.17
C HIS A 171 -6.71 0.72 -6.22
N SER A 172 -7.63 1.54 -5.71
CA SER A 172 -9.06 1.21 -5.69
C SER A 172 -9.60 1.00 -7.10
N VAL A 173 -10.38 -0.07 -7.28
CA VAL A 173 -11.04 -0.39 -8.54
C VAL A 173 -12.52 -0.62 -8.29
N ALA A 174 -13.37 -0.19 -9.23
CA ALA A 174 -14.79 -0.42 -9.16
C ALA A 174 -15.11 -1.82 -9.69
N LEU A 175 -15.71 -2.66 -8.83
CA LEU A 175 -16.28 -3.94 -9.21
C LEU A 175 -17.75 -3.96 -8.81
N SER A 176 -18.62 -4.07 -9.80
CA SER A 176 -20.09 -3.98 -9.62
C SER A 176 -20.68 -5.11 -8.78
N ASN A 177 -19.99 -6.24 -8.68
CA ASN A 177 -20.42 -7.40 -7.92
C ASN A 177 -20.03 -7.36 -6.43
N ILE A 178 -19.22 -6.39 -5.99
CA ILE A 178 -18.86 -6.29 -4.57
C ILE A 178 -19.85 -5.35 -3.87
N PRO A 179 -20.65 -5.84 -2.90
CA PRO A 179 -21.68 -5.03 -2.24
C PRO A 179 -21.05 -3.87 -1.45
N SER A 180 -21.84 -2.80 -1.26
CA SER A 180 -21.54 -1.77 -0.27
C SER A 180 -22.10 -2.17 1.09
N PHE A 181 -21.36 -1.89 2.16
CA PHE A 181 -21.78 -2.13 3.53
C PHE A 181 -22.22 -0.85 4.26
N GLU A 182 -22.36 0.26 3.53
CA GLU A 182 -22.66 1.59 4.08
C GLU A 182 -24.02 1.61 4.81
N MET A 183 -25.09 1.12 4.18
CA MET A 183 -26.43 1.14 4.79
C MET A 183 -26.62 0.07 5.88
N THR A 184 -25.89 -1.04 5.81
CA THR A 184 -26.12 -2.21 6.69
C THR A 184 -25.20 -2.24 7.90
N HIS A 185 -24.01 -1.65 7.80
CA HIS A 185 -22.96 -1.73 8.83
C HIS A 185 -22.23 -0.41 9.07
N ASP A 186 -22.68 0.70 8.46
CA ASP A 186 -22.04 2.03 8.56
C ASP A 186 -20.55 2.00 8.13
N ILE A 187 -20.27 1.26 7.05
CA ILE A 187 -18.94 1.15 6.46
C ILE A 187 -18.91 1.90 5.14
N GLU A 188 -18.14 2.99 5.11
CA GLU A 188 -17.92 3.76 3.89
C GLU A 188 -17.00 3.00 2.92
N ARG A 189 -17.41 2.86 1.65
CA ARG A 189 -16.50 2.41 0.58
C ARG A 189 -15.56 3.56 0.20
N GLY A 190 -14.29 3.40 0.52
CA GLY A 190 -13.24 4.37 0.22
C GLY A 190 -12.57 4.15 -1.13
N ASN A 191 -12.04 5.22 -1.70
CA ASN A 191 -11.19 5.20 -2.89
C ASN A 191 -9.79 5.70 -2.53
N MET A 192 -8.76 4.95 -2.90
CA MET A 192 -7.37 5.33 -2.70
C MET A 192 -6.46 4.87 -3.83
N SER A 193 -5.29 5.50 -3.93
CA SER A 193 -4.18 5.01 -4.73
C SER A 193 -2.90 5.16 -3.94
N VAL A 194 -2.31 4.05 -3.50
CA VAL A 194 -1.10 4.00 -2.69
C VAL A 194 -0.03 3.18 -3.40
N CYS A 195 1.18 3.72 -3.48
CA CYS A 195 2.35 3.02 -4.02
C CYS A 195 3.52 3.17 -3.06
N ALA A 196 4.09 2.04 -2.65
CA ALA A 196 5.36 1.97 -1.94
C ALA A 196 6.47 1.52 -2.90
N LEU A 197 7.62 2.19 -2.85
CA LEU A 197 8.83 1.85 -3.56
C LEU A 197 9.95 1.56 -2.56
N TYR A 198 10.73 0.53 -2.86
CA TYR A 198 11.80 0.02 -2.03
C TYR A 198 13.09 -0.10 -2.83
N ARG A 199 14.16 0.53 -2.36
CA ARG A 199 15.47 0.54 -3.02
C ARG A 199 16.55 0.13 -2.04
N GLN A 200 17.42 -0.82 -2.41
CA GLN A 200 18.57 -1.16 -1.57
C GLN A 200 19.53 0.05 -1.49
N LYS A 201 19.76 0.57 -0.29
CA LYS A 201 20.60 1.76 -0.05
C LYS A 201 22.00 1.39 0.44
N THR A 202 22.07 0.44 1.38
CA THR A 202 23.31 -0.19 1.87
C THR A 202 23.08 -1.69 1.99
N PRO A 203 24.10 -2.54 2.24
CA PRO A 203 23.89 -3.99 2.41
C PRO A 203 22.89 -4.40 3.52
N ALA A 204 22.56 -3.48 4.44
CA ALA A 204 21.68 -3.73 5.59
C ALA A 204 20.49 -2.76 5.66
N THR A 205 20.31 -1.85 4.69
CA THR A 205 19.22 -0.87 4.72
C THR A 205 18.56 -0.68 3.36
N VAL A 206 17.24 -0.58 3.39
CA VAL A 206 16.38 -0.33 2.23
C VAL A 206 15.72 1.03 2.40
N GLU A 207 15.87 1.89 1.40
CA GLU A 207 15.11 3.13 1.31
C GLU A 207 13.64 2.83 1.01
N CYS A 208 12.74 3.56 1.67
CA CYS A 208 11.30 3.40 1.56
C CYS A 208 10.67 4.75 1.20
N TYR A 209 10.01 4.77 0.05
CA TYR A 209 9.17 5.86 -0.41
C TYR A 209 7.74 5.35 -0.48
N VAL A 210 6.75 6.08 0.07
CA VAL A 210 5.34 5.78 -0.17
C VAL A 210 4.59 7.03 -0.54
N ARG A 211 3.78 6.94 -1.60
CA ARG A 211 2.84 7.97 -2.01
C ARG A 211 1.43 7.45 -1.95
N GLY A 212 0.50 8.27 -1.48
CA GLY A 212 -0.88 7.88 -1.29
C GLY A 212 -1.82 9.04 -1.57
N PHE A 213 -2.87 8.76 -2.32
CA PHE A 213 -3.95 9.69 -2.63
C PHE A 213 -5.26 9.07 -2.13
N PHE A 214 -6.11 9.87 -1.50
CA PHE A 214 -7.32 9.41 -0.84
C PHE A 214 -8.49 10.30 -1.25
N ASP A 215 -9.60 9.66 -1.60
CA ASP A 215 -10.86 10.32 -1.88
C ASP A 215 -11.83 10.06 -0.73
N PHE A 216 -12.29 11.14 -0.10
CA PHE A 216 -13.22 11.11 1.03
C PHE A 216 -14.54 11.72 0.59
N LYS A 217 -15.65 11.01 0.84
CA LYS A 217 -16.99 11.47 0.47
C LYS A 217 -17.40 12.76 1.18
N THR A 218 -16.96 12.94 2.43
CA THR A 218 -17.32 14.12 3.23
C THR A 218 -16.69 15.39 2.67
N LYS A 219 -17.46 16.47 2.60
CA LYS A 219 -16.95 17.82 2.28
C LYS A 219 -16.38 18.53 3.50
N ASN A 220 -16.52 17.97 4.71
CA ASN A 220 -16.01 18.57 5.94
C ASN A 220 -14.50 18.35 6.06
N GLU A 221 -13.74 19.45 5.95
CA GLU A 221 -12.27 19.43 6.01
C GLU A 221 -11.71 18.90 7.33
N VAL A 222 -12.41 19.08 8.44
CA VAL A 222 -11.98 18.52 9.74
C VAL A 222 -12.04 16.99 9.69
N LEU A 223 -13.14 16.42 9.18
CA LEU A 223 -13.31 14.97 9.06
C LEU A 223 -12.33 14.35 8.05
N LYS A 224 -12.03 15.04 6.94
CA LYS A 224 -10.98 14.62 6.00
C LYS A 224 -9.62 14.58 6.69
N ASN A 225 -9.26 15.63 7.43
CA ASN A 225 -8.00 15.71 8.15
C ASN A 225 -7.88 14.63 9.24
N MET A 226 -8.95 14.35 9.98
CA MET A 226 -8.99 13.24 10.94
C MET A 226 -8.77 11.89 10.23
N SER A 227 -9.45 11.65 9.11
CA SER A 227 -9.25 10.44 8.30
C SER A 227 -7.80 10.28 7.83
N LEU A 228 -7.17 11.36 7.36
CA LEU A 228 -5.75 11.35 6.97
C LEU A 228 -4.83 11.04 8.15
N GLN A 229 -5.09 11.56 9.35
CA GLN A 229 -4.28 11.25 10.54
C GLN A 229 -4.39 9.78 10.94
N THR A 230 -5.59 9.20 10.82
CA THR A 230 -5.80 7.76 11.03
C THR A 230 -5.01 6.94 10.01
N ILE A 231 -5.05 7.31 8.72
CA ILE A 231 -4.29 6.62 7.67
C ILE A 231 -2.77 6.79 7.87
N ALA A 232 -2.30 7.98 8.22
CA ALA A 232 -0.91 8.22 8.57
C ALA A 232 -0.46 7.35 9.76
N THR A 233 -1.35 7.07 10.71
CA THR A 233 -1.09 6.12 11.79
C THR A 233 -0.94 4.71 11.25
N GLN A 234 -1.82 4.26 10.36
CA GLN A 234 -1.75 2.93 9.72
C GLN A 234 -0.44 2.75 8.92
N TRP A 235 0.03 3.79 8.23
CA TRP A 235 1.28 3.78 7.46
C TRP A 235 2.54 3.53 8.29
N SER A 236 2.45 3.62 9.61
CA SER A 236 3.50 3.14 10.52
C SER A 236 3.77 1.63 10.37
N ALA A 237 2.91 0.89 9.67
CA ALA A 237 3.09 -0.50 9.27
C ALA A 237 4.28 -0.72 8.31
N TYR A 238 4.61 0.27 7.46
CA TYR A 238 5.70 0.15 6.50
C TYR A 238 7.05 -0.08 7.17
N ALA A 239 7.28 0.53 8.32
CA ALA A 239 8.51 0.34 9.11
C ALA A 239 8.66 -1.09 9.68
N ARG A 240 7.60 -1.92 9.65
CA ARG A 240 7.61 -3.29 10.19
C ARG A 240 7.70 -4.39 9.12
N LYS A 241 7.93 -4.05 7.85
CA LYS A 241 7.96 -5.04 6.76
C LYS A 241 9.06 -6.09 6.97
N SER A 242 10.25 -5.70 7.44
CA SER A 242 11.33 -6.64 7.78
C SER A 242 10.97 -7.57 8.93
N THR A 243 10.35 -7.05 9.99
CA THR A 243 9.85 -7.87 11.11
C THR A 243 8.80 -8.88 10.66
N CYS A 244 7.89 -8.46 9.76
CA CYS A 244 6.89 -9.36 9.18
C CYS A 244 7.55 -10.48 8.35
N ALA A 245 8.56 -10.14 7.57
CA ALA A 245 9.32 -11.13 6.81
C ALA A 245 9.98 -12.17 7.72
N LEU A 246 10.61 -11.74 8.81
CA LEU A 246 11.21 -12.63 9.80
C LEU A 246 10.15 -13.55 10.45
N ALA A 247 9.01 -12.99 10.87
CA ALA A 247 7.93 -13.77 11.47
C ALA A 247 7.39 -14.86 10.52
N LYS A 248 7.20 -14.53 9.23
CA LYS A 248 6.80 -15.50 8.21
C LYS A 248 7.83 -16.63 8.06
N LYS A 249 9.13 -16.30 7.99
CA LYS A 249 10.22 -17.29 7.88
C LYS A 249 10.27 -18.22 9.11
N LEU A 250 10.11 -17.66 10.30
CA LEU A 250 10.10 -18.45 11.54
C LEU A 250 8.88 -19.36 11.63
N SER A 251 7.69 -18.85 11.28
CA SER A 251 6.47 -19.66 11.23
C SER A 251 6.60 -20.83 10.26
N TRP A 252 7.20 -20.61 9.09
CA TRP A 252 7.45 -21.68 8.13
C TRP A 252 8.41 -22.73 8.67
N LYS A 253 9.52 -22.31 9.30
CA LYS A 253 10.47 -23.25 9.92
C LYS A 253 9.83 -24.12 11.00
N LEU A 254 8.95 -23.53 11.82
CA LEU A 254 8.26 -24.26 12.89
C LEU A 254 7.18 -25.21 12.36
N SER A 255 6.64 -24.98 11.16
CA SER A 255 5.65 -25.88 10.54
C SER A 255 6.24 -27.08 9.79
N VAL A 256 7.57 -27.13 9.65
CA VAL A 256 8.31 -28.17 8.91
C VAL A 256 9.05 -29.13 9.86
N ILE A 257 8.93 -28.90 11.18
CA ILE A 257 9.41 -29.80 12.25
C ILE A 257 8.20 -30.58 12.77
#